data_AF-A0A0D4BUB8-F1
#
_entry.id   AF-A0A0D4BUB8-F1
#
_cell.length_a   1.000
_cell.length_b   1.000
_cell.length_c   1.000
_cell.angle_alpha   90.00
_cell.angle_beta   90.00
_cell.angle_gamma   90.00
#
_symmetry.space_group_name_H-M   'P 1'
#
loop_
_entity.id
_entity.type
_entity.pdbx_description
1 polymer ?
#
loop_
_entity_poly.entity_id
_entity_poly.type
_entity_poly.pdbx_seq_one_letter_code
_entity_poly.pdbx_strand_id
1 'polypeptide(L)'
;TNNWYPGEMLDDGRYSVKSVDLLAARARRAFFEYTPTRHSSADPERIYRTVRYGPMLEVFLLDQRTHRGPNSANRQPEPGGAATFLGDEQMRWLKRRLKASTATWKVIA
;
A
#
# COMPACT_ATOMS: atom_id res chain seq x y z
N THR A 1 11.56 -14.54 2.87
CA THR A 1 10.20 -14.41 3.43
C THR A 1 9.55 -13.15 2.85
N ASN A 2 8.22 -13.07 2.73
CA ASN A 2 7.54 -11.84 2.25
C ASN A 2 7.26 -10.87 3.43
N ASN A 3 8.25 -10.64 4.29
CA ASN A 3 8.07 -9.80 5.49
C ASN A 3 8.99 -8.57 5.48
N TRP A 4 8.97 -7.80 4.39
CA TRP A 4 9.83 -6.64 4.23
C TRP A 4 9.18 -5.31 4.68
N TYR A 5 9.94 -4.25 4.88
CA TYR A 5 9.39 -2.92 5.19
C TYR A 5 10.25 -1.80 4.60
N PRO A 6 9.68 -0.58 4.40
CA PRO A 6 10.46 0.56 3.92
C PRO A 6 11.66 0.86 4.83
N GLY A 7 12.82 1.12 4.23
CA GLY A 7 14.08 1.35 4.94
C GLY A 7 14.82 0.11 5.43
N GLU A 8 14.30 -1.10 5.18
CA GLU A 8 14.98 -2.34 5.55
C GLU A 8 16.29 -2.54 4.75
N MET A 9 17.30 -3.05 5.45
CA MET A 9 18.55 -3.53 4.85
C MET A 9 18.63 -5.04 5.05
N LEU A 10 18.73 -5.79 3.94
CA LEU A 10 18.83 -7.25 3.97
C LEU A 10 20.17 -7.69 4.57
N ASP A 11 20.12 -8.40 5.69
CA ASP A 11 21.29 -9.04 6.31
C ASP A 11 21.41 -10.51 5.88
N ASP A 12 21.61 -10.72 4.58
CA ASP A 12 21.79 -12.03 4.00
C ASP A 12 22.89 -11.96 2.92
N GLY A 13 23.94 -12.77 3.12
CA GLY A 13 25.14 -12.79 2.28
C GLY A 13 24.90 -13.22 0.83
N ARG A 14 23.74 -13.81 0.53
CA ARG A 14 23.36 -14.20 -0.83
C ARG A 14 23.01 -13.00 -1.72
N TYR A 15 22.69 -11.85 -1.15
CA TYR A 15 22.26 -10.67 -1.91
C TYR A 15 23.39 -9.66 -2.07
N SER A 16 23.64 -9.27 -3.32
CA SER A 16 24.54 -8.16 -3.68
C SER A 16 23.88 -6.79 -3.52
N VAL A 17 22.56 -6.71 -3.68
CA VAL A 17 21.76 -5.50 -3.42
C VAL A 17 20.96 -5.71 -2.16
N LYS A 18 21.23 -4.90 -1.13
CA LYS A 18 20.65 -5.06 0.21
C LYS A 18 19.56 -4.04 0.57
N SER A 19 19.50 -2.90 -0.13
CA SER A 19 18.47 -1.89 0.10
C SER A 19 17.11 -2.39 -0.40
N VAL A 20 16.19 -2.63 0.54
CA VAL A 20 14.82 -3.03 0.21
C VAL A 20 14.10 -1.90 -0.52
N ASP A 21 14.38 -0.63 -0.23
CA ASP A 21 13.78 0.49 -0.96
C ASP A 21 14.14 0.48 -2.45
N LEU A 22 15.41 0.20 -2.78
CA LEU A 22 15.84 0.08 -4.18
C LEU A 22 15.20 -1.13 -4.86
N LEU A 23 15.11 -2.27 -4.17
CA LEU A 23 14.45 -3.46 -4.68
C LEU A 23 12.94 -3.22 -4.88
N ALA A 24 12.29 -2.53 -3.95
CA ALA A 24 10.87 -2.19 -4.00
C ALA A 24 10.56 -1.20 -5.13
N ALA A 25 11.40 -0.20 -5.38
CA ALA A 25 11.26 0.72 -6.51
C ALA A 25 11.33 -0.03 -7.85
N ARG A 26 12.30 -0.95 -8.00
CA ARG A 26 12.41 -1.82 -9.20
C ARG A 26 11.20 -2.74 -9.34
N ALA A 27 10.76 -3.35 -8.25
CA ALA A 27 9.60 -4.22 -8.23
C ALA A 27 8.29 -3.46 -8.56
N ARG A 28 8.14 -2.23 -8.07
CA ARG A 28 6.99 -1.36 -8.37
C ARG A 28 6.93 -1.04 -9.86
N ARG A 29 8.06 -0.69 -10.48
CA ARG A 29 8.15 -0.49 -11.92
C ARG A 29 7.69 -1.73 -12.69
N ALA A 30 8.25 -2.90 -12.36
CA ALA A 30 7.83 -4.16 -12.97
C ALA A 30 6.34 -4.46 -12.75
N PHE A 31 5.80 -4.18 -11.55
CA PHE A 31 4.39 -4.36 -11.26
C PHE A 31 3.51 -3.55 -12.23
N PHE A 32 3.81 -2.28 -12.46
CA PHE A 32 3.04 -1.45 -13.41
C PHE A 32 3.27 -1.83 -14.87
N GLU A 33 4.47 -2.30 -15.24
CA GLU A 33 4.78 -2.74 -16.61
C GLU A 33 4.07 -4.05 -16.99
N TYR A 34 3.89 -4.96 -16.02
CA TYR A 34 3.40 -6.32 -16.27
C TYR A 34 2.02 -6.64 -15.69
N THR A 35 1.35 -5.68 -15.03
CA THR A 35 -0.04 -5.85 -14.57
C THR A 35 -0.96 -4.81 -15.21
N PRO A 36 -2.22 -5.16 -15.49
CA PRO A 36 -3.20 -4.23 -16.07
C PRO A 36 -3.72 -3.24 -15.02
N THR A 37 -2.83 -2.45 -14.44
CA THR A 37 -3.16 -1.43 -13.45
C THR A 37 -3.14 -0.05 -14.11
N ARG A 38 -4.26 0.67 -14.04
CA ARG A 38 -4.34 2.03 -14.57
C ARG A 38 -3.53 2.99 -13.70
N HIS A 39 -2.64 3.77 -14.32
CA HIS A 39 -1.95 4.86 -13.65
C HIS A 39 -2.91 5.98 -13.25
N SER A 40 -2.71 6.52 -12.05
CA SER A 40 -3.42 7.70 -11.58
C SER A 40 -2.75 8.97 -12.09
N SER A 41 -3.52 9.93 -12.59
CA SER A 41 -2.99 11.22 -13.05
C SER A 41 -2.44 12.08 -11.92
N ALA A 42 -2.93 11.89 -10.69
CA ALA A 42 -2.44 12.61 -9.51
C ALA A 42 -1.13 12.05 -8.96
N ASP A 43 -0.86 10.76 -9.22
CA ASP A 43 0.31 10.04 -8.75
C ASP A 43 0.46 8.77 -9.60
N PRO A 44 1.39 8.74 -10.58
CA PRO A 44 1.61 7.59 -11.45
C PRO A 44 2.03 6.31 -10.73
N GLU A 45 2.56 6.42 -9.50
CA GLU A 45 3.03 5.28 -8.71
C GLU A 45 1.97 4.75 -7.72
N ARG A 46 0.80 5.39 -7.64
CA ARG A 46 -0.26 5.02 -6.71
C ARG A 46 -0.89 3.66 -7.03
N ILE A 47 -0.85 2.74 -6.07
CA ILE A 47 -1.44 1.39 -6.18
C ILE A 47 -2.88 1.35 -5.67
N TYR A 48 -3.17 2.03 -4.56
CA TYR A 48 -4.50 2.01 -3.93
C TYR A 48 -5.55 2.73 -4.80
N ARG A 49 -6.74 2.14 -4.89
CA ARG A 49 -7.83 2.59 -5.80
C ARG A 49 -9.18 2.00 -5.39
N THR A 50 -10.26 2.45 -6.01
CA THR A 50 -11.54 1.76 -5.93
C THR A 50 -12.00 1.22 -7.27
N VAL A 51 -12.76 0.13 -7.24
CA VAL A 51 -13.45 -0.46 -8.40
C VAL A 51 -14.92 -0.60 -8.05
N ARG A 52 -15.79 -0.06 -8.91
CA ARG A 52 -17.25 -0.11 -8.71
C ARG A 52 -17.90 -1.11 -9.65
N TYR A 53 -18.81 -1.91 -9.10
CA TYR A 53 -19.67 -2.83 -9.82
C TYR A 53 -21.13 -2.38 -9.62
N GLY A 54 -21.57 -1.48 -10.51
CA GLY A 54 -22.90 -0.89 -10.46
C GLY A 54 -23.21 -0.17 -9.14
N PRO A 55 -24.49 -0.14 -8.70
CA PRO A 55 -24.88 0.41 -7.41
C PRO A 55 -24.63 -0.57 -6.24
N MET A 56 -24.31 -1.84 -6.53
CA MET A 56 -24.28 -2.90 -5.52
C MET A 56 -22.96 -2.99 -4.78
N LEU A 57 -21.81 -2.81 -5.44
CA LEU A 57 -20.52 -3.07 -4.82
C LEU A 57 -19.47 -2.01 -5.19
N GLU A 58 -18.75 -1.54 -4.18
CA GLU A 58 -17.47 -0.83 -4.34
C GLU A 58 -16.38 -1.56 -3.57
N VAL A 59 -15.31 -1.93 -4.27
CA VAL A 59 -14.11 -2.57 -3.70
C VAL A 59 -13.03 -1.50 -3.53
N PHE A 60 -12.49 -1.38 -2.32
CA PHE A 60 -11.45 -0.45 -1.91
C PHE A 60 -10.15 -1.23 -1.79
N LEU A 61 -9.32 -1.17 -2.84
CA LEU A 61 -8.03 -1.84 -2.90
C LEU A 61 -6.99 -0.95 -2.21
N LEU A 62 -6.40 -1.44 -1.12
CA LEU A 62 -5.44 -0.73 -0.31
C LEU A 62 -4.00 -1.09 -0.68
N ASP A 63 -3.09 -0.13 -0.47
CA ASP A 63 -1.66 -0.40 -0.39
C ASP A 63 -1.27 -0.44 1.10
N GLN A 64 -0.83 -1.61 1.56
CA GLN A 64 -0.48 -1.85 2.97
C GLN A 64 1.03 -1.91 3.18
N ARG A 65 1.82 -1.58 2.15
CA ARG A 65 3.25 -1.85 2.12
C ARG A 65 4.08 -0.62 1.80
N THR A 66 3.65 0.22 0.86
CA THR A 66 4.43 1.38 0.44
C THR A 66 4.60 2.40 1.58
N HIS A 67 3.59 2.54 2.43
CA HIS A 67 3.52 3.63 3.42
C HIS A 67 3.59 3.17 4.88
N ARG A 68 3.89 1.89 5.11
CA ARG A 68 3.97 1.34 6.47
C ARG A 68 5.29 1.70 7.15
N GLY A 69 5.27 1.74 8.47
CA GLY A 69 6.46 1.81 9.30
C GLY A 69 7.21 0.47 9.39
N PRO A 70 8.37 0.47 10.08
CA PRO A 70 9.19 -0.72 10.26
C PRO A 70 8.45 -1.89 10.91
N ASN A 71 8.92 -3.10 10.63
CA ASN A 71 8.47 -4.27 11.37
C ASN A 71 8.88 -4.17 12.84
N SER A 72 8.01 -4.67 13.71
CA SER A 72 8.14 -4.59 15.16
C SER A 72 7.34 -5.72 15.82
N ALA A 73 7.31 -5.75 17.15
CA ALA A 73 6.42 -6.65 17.90
C ALA A 73 4.92 -6.33 17.76
N ASN A 74 4.55 -5.25 17.02
CA ASN A 74 3.18 -4.77 16.85
C ASN A 74 2.47 -4.47 18.18
N ARG A 75 3.19 -3.83 19.11
CA ARG A 75 2.71 -3.45 20.46
C ARG A 75 2.95 -1.97 20.76
N GLN A 76 2.91 -1.13 19.73
CA GLN A 76 3.06 0.31 19.91
C GLN A 76 1.89 0.85 20.76
N PRO A 77 2.16 1.65 21.81
CA PRO A 77 1.11 2.20 22.65
C PRO A 77 0.37 3.37 21.97
N GLU A 78 1.06 4.07 21.07
CA GLU A 78 0.56 5.26 20.39
C GLU A 78 0.58 5.09 18.86
N PRO A 79 -0.33 5.76 18.13
CA PRO A 79 -0.32 5.77 16.68
C PRO A 79 0.84 6.57 16.09
N GLY A 80 1.20 6.28 14.83
CA GLY A 80 2.24 7.00 14.10
C GLY A 80 3.63 6.36 14.16
N GLY A 81 4.56 6.87 13.36
CA GLY A 81 5.92 6.35 13.25
C GLY A 81 5.96 4.84 12.95
N ALA A 82 6.45 4.06 13.90
CA ALA A 82 6.52 2.60 13.80
C ALA A 82 5.15 1.91 13.75
N ALA A 83 4.07 2.56 14.21
CA ALA A 83 2.70 2.04 14.15
C ALA A 83 1.98 2.40 12.82
N THR A 84 2.59 3.22 11.96
CA THR A 84 1.96 3.61 10.69
C THR A 84 1.79 2.40 9.78
N PHE A 85 0.61 2.21 9.19
CA PHE A 85 0.34 1.08 8.29
C PHE A 85 -0.05 1.53 6.87
N LEU A 86 -1.07 2.38 6.73
CA LEU A 86 -1.52 2.88 5.42
C LEU A 86 -0.90 4.23 5.03
N GLY A 87 -0.30 4.95 5.98
CA GLY A 87 0.06 6.36 5.81
C GLY A 87 -1.15 7.32 5.84
N ASP A 88 -0.88 8.59 6.13
CA ASP A 88 -1.94 9.58 6.38
C ASP A 88 -2.73 9.95 5.14
N GLU A 89 -2.09 9.96 3.97
CA GLU A 89 -2.76 10.28 2.72
C GLU A 89 -3.80 9.22 2.35
N GLN A 90 -3.39 7.95 2.30
CA GLN A 90 -4.28 6.84 1.99
C GLN A 90 -5.38 6.70 3.05
N MET A 91 -5.07 6.89 4.33
CA MET A 91 -6.08 6.85 5.40
C MET A 91 -7.14 7.96 5.21
N ARG A 92 -6.72 9.19 4.91
CA ARG A 92 -7.65 10.29 4.62
C ARG A 92 -8.45 10.02 3.34
N TRP A 93 -7.81 9.50 2.30
CA TRP A 93 -8.49 9.09 1.06
C TRP A 93 -9.56 8.03 1.34
N LEU A 94 -9.23 6.98 2.07
CA LEU A 94 -10.13 5.87 2.39
C LEU A 94 -11.35 6.36 3.15
N LYS A 95 -11.15 7.17 4.21
CA LYS A 95 -12.25 7.79 4.98
C LYS A 95 -13.18 8.62 4.09
N ARG A 96 -12.62 9.46 3.20
CA ARG A 96 -13.42 10.27 2.27
C ARG A 96 -14.22 9.41 1.29
N ARG A 97 -13.59 8.39 0.70
CA ARG A 97 -14.23 7.51 -0.29
C ARG A 97 -15.31 6.63 0.34
N LEU A 98 -15.07 6.08 1.53
CA LEU A 98 -16.07 5.31 2.27
C LEU A 98 -17.29 6.17 2.59
N LYS A 99 -17.09 7.41 3.07
CA LYS A 99 -18.17 8.35 3.37
C LYS A 99 -18.98 8.75 2.12
N ALA A 100 -18.31 8.88 0.97
CA ALA A 100 -18.97 9.25 -0.28
C ALA A 100 -19.65 8.08 -1.00
N SER A 101 -19.35 6.83 -0.64
CA SER A 101 -19.82 5.67 -1.39
C SER A 101 -21.28 5.32 -1.07
N THR A 102 -22.12 5.36 -2.10
CA THR A 102 -23.52 4.94 -2.06
C THR A 102 -23.73 3.45 -2.36
N ALA A 103 -22.66 2.67 -2.52
CA ALA A 103 -22.79 1.25 -2.85
C ALA A 103 -23.39 0.46 -1.68
N THR A 104 -24.26 -0.52 -1.97
CA THR A 104 -24.85 -1.41 -0.95
C THR A 104 -23.75 -2.14 -0.16
N TRP A 105 -22.78 -2.71 -0.86
CA TRP A 105 -21.63 -3.42 -0.31
C TRP A 105 -20.36 -2.60 -0.51
N LYS A 106 -19.55 -2.55 0.55
CA LYS A 106 -18.24 -1.90 0.57
C LYS A 106 -17.22 -2.93 1.06
N VAL A 107 -16.32 -3.35 0.17
CA VAL A 107 -15.29 -4.36 0.49
C VAL A 107 -13.94 -3.68 0.57
N ILE A 108 -13.19 -3.93 1.64
CA ILE A 108 -11.79 -3.48 1.79
C ILE A 108 -10.89 -4.67 1.50
N ALA A 109 -9.98 -4.52 0.55
CA ALA A 109 -9.06 -5.56 0.08
C ALA A 109 -7.63 -5.06 0.07
#